data_AF-A0AA37PDB9-F1
#
_entry.id   AF-A0AA37PDB9-F1
#
_cell.length_a   1.000
_cell.length_b   1.000
_cell.length_c   1.000
_cell.angle_alpha   90.00
_cell.angle_beta   90.00
_cell.angle_gamma   90.00
#
_symmetry.space_group_name_H-M   'P 1'
#
loop_
_entity.id
_entity.type
_entity.pdbx_description
1 polymer ?
#
loop_
_entity_poly.entity_id
_entity_poly.type
_entity_poly.pdbx_seq_one_letter_code
_entity_poly.pdbx_strand_id
1 'polypeptide(L)'
;MRWLMYVLSATALISSATAQEQRTYCDSLKRCFASFTSDGGITFGIAIPEGATSGQPYDAIFQITAPIEVGWAGLAWGGAMTYNP
;
A
#
# COMPACT_ATOMS: atom_id res chain seq x y z
N MET A 1 -33.84 -23.78 30.39
CA MET A 1 -32.45 -24.13 29.97
C MET A 1 -32.25 -24.11 28.44
N ARG A 2 -32.89 -23.22 27.66
CA ARG A 2 -32.75 -23.19 26.18
C ARG A 2 -32.67 -21.78 25.54
N TRP A 3 -32.64 -20.71 26.33
CA TRP A 3 -32.58 -19.34 25.82
C TRP A 3 -31.23 -18.65 26.11
N LEU A 4 -30.54 -18.99 27.21
CA LEU A 4 -29.27 -18.35 27.56
C LEU A 4 -28.09 -18.67 26.62
N MET A 5 -28.21 -19.63 25.70
CA MET A 5 -27.09 -20.06 24.84
C MET A 5 -27.04 -19.40 23.46
N TYR A 6 -28.03 -18.59 23.08
CA TYR A 6 -28.06 -17.95 21.76
C TYR A 6 -27.55 -16.50 21.75
N VAL A 7 -27.42 -15.84 22.90
CA VAL A 7 -27.06 -14.42 22.98
C VAL A 7 -25.54 -14.21 23.06
N LEU A 8 -24.74 -15.26 23.34
CA LEU A 8 -23.31 -15.11 23.61
C LEU A 8 -22.38 -15.16 22.37
N SER A 9 -22.90 -15.44 21.17
CA SER A 9 -22.07 -15.75 19.99
C SER A 9 -22.01 -14.66 18.91
N ALA A 10 -22.62 -13.48 19.12
CA ALA A 10 -22.75 -12.45 18.08
C ALA A 10 -21.74 -11.29 18.14
N THR A 11 -20.83 -11.23 19.13
CA THR A 11 -19.98 -10.03 19.37
C THR A 11 -18.47 -10.20 19.11
N ALA A 12 -17.99 -11.34 18.62
CA ALA A 12 -16.55 -11.61 18.55
C ALA A 12 -15.87 -11.40 17.17
N LEU A 13 -16.47 -10.61 16.26
CA LEU A 13 -15.86 -10.27 14.97
C LEU A 13 -15.75 -8.75 14.81
N ILE A 14 -15.10 -8.09 15.77
CA ILE A 14 -14.52 -6.77 15.52
C ILE A 14 -13.15 -7.04 14.90
N SER A 15 -13.15 -7.26 13.58
CA SER A 15 -11.92 -7.35 12.80
C SER A 15 -11.25 -5.99 12.81
N SER A 16 -10.14 -5.86 13.54
CA SER A 16 -9.24 -4.72 13.42
C SER A 16 -8.61 -4.76 12.03
N ALA A 17 -9.21 -4.06 11.07
CA ALA A 17 -8.55 -3.81 9.80
C ALA A 17 -7.40 -2.84 10.08
N THR A 18 -6.16 -3.31 10.09
CA THR A 18 -5.00 -2.44 10.04
C THR A 18 -4.98 -1.83 8.64
N ALA A 19 -5.49 -0.60 8.50
CA ALA A 19 -5.28 0.17 7.29
C ALA A 19 -3.76 0.43 7.17
N GLN A 20 -3.18 0.04 6.05
CA GLN A 20 -1.79 0.37 5.74
C GLN A 20 -1.65 1.89 5.73
N GLU A 21 -0.70 2.43 6.50
CA GLU A 21 -0.50 3.88 6.59
C GLU A 21 0.17 4.39 5.31
N GLN A 22 -0.67 4.87 4.38
CA GLN A 22 -0.20 5.58 3.20
C GLN A 22 0.01 7.07 3.54
N ARG A 23 1.18 7.61 3.19
CA ARG A 23 1.51 9.02 3.38
C ARG A 23 1.72 9.71 2.04
N THR A 24 1.56 11.03 2.01
CA THR A 24 1.89 11.85 0.84
C THR A 24 3.10 12.73 1.15
N TYR A 25 4.06 12.79 0.23
CA TYR A 25 5.16 13.76 0.29
C TYR A 25 5.42 14.36 -1.09
N CYS A 26 5.99 15.56 -1.14
CA CYS A 26 6.42 16.17 -2.39
C CYS A 26 7.92 16.42 -2.37
N ASP A 27 8.59 16.15 -3.49
CA ASP A 27 10.03 16.36 -3.62
C ASP A 27 10.40 17.81 -3.96
N SER A 28 11.70 18.06 -4.11
CA SER A 28 12.23 19.38 -4.49
C SER A 28 11.81 19.82 -5.90
N LEU A 29 11.48 18.86 -6.77
CA LEU A 29 11.00 19.08 -8.14
C LEU A 29 9.47 19.25 -8.21
N LYS A 30 8.80 19.37 -7.06
CA LYS A 30 7.35 19.55 -6.93
C LYS A 30 6.52 18.38 -7.44
N ARG A 31 7.08 17.17 -7.46
CA ARG A 31 6.35 15.93 -7.73
C ARG A 31 5.84 15.38 -6.41
N CYS A 32 4.54 15.08 -6.32
CA CYS A 32 3.93 14.56 -5.11
C CYS A 32 3.65 13.06 -5.24
N PHE A 33 4.13 12.30 -4.27
CA PHE A 33 4.10 10.85 -4.24
C PHE A 33 3.12 10.37 -3.17
N ALA A 34 2.30 9.39 -3.53
CA ALA A 34 1.71 8.47 -2.56
C ALA A 34 2.79 7.49 -2.13
N SER A 35 2.93 7.28 -0.83
CA SER A 35 4.07 6.55 -0.28
C SER A 35 3.68 5.54 0.79
N PHE A 36 4.45 4.47 0.83
CA PHE A 36 4.36 3.41 1.81
C PHE A 36 5.77 3.01 2.24
N THR A 37 5.98 2.81 3.54
CA THR A 37 7.24 2.28 4.07
C THR A 37 6.99 0.90 4.65
N SER A 38 7.71 -0.10 4.16
CA SER A 38 7.63 -1.46 4.68
C SER A 38 8.28 -1.59 6.05
N ASP A 39 7.98 -2.67 6.77
CA ASP A 39 8.62 -2.99 8.05
C ASP A 39 10.15 -3.13 7.93
N GLY A 40 10.65 -3.48 6.74
CA GLY A 40 12.07 -3.52 6.41
C GLY A 40 12.71 -2.16 6.14
N GLY A 41 11.97 -1.06 6.32
CA GLY A 41 12.46 0.31 6.13
C GLY A 41 12.56 0.75 4.67
N ILE A 42 11.98 0.00 3.72
CA ILE A 42 11.97 0.39 2.30
C ILE A 42 10.78 1.30 2.07
N THR A 43 11.03 2.52 1.60
CA THR A 43 9.98 3.45 1.19
C THR A 43 9.75 3.35 -0.31
N PHE A 44 8.51 3.06 -0.68
CA PHE A 44 8.00 3.07 -2.05
C PHE A 44 7.17 4.34 -2.25
N GLY A 45 7.50 5.12 -3.27
CA GLY A 45 6.77 6.33 -3.66
C GLY A 45 6.29 6.23 -5.10
N ILE A 46 5.01 6.48 -5.33
CA ILE A 46 4.40 6.49 -6.67
C ILE A 46 3.72 7.84 -6.91
N ALA A 47 4.08 8.49 -8.01
CA ALA A 47 3.40 9.66 -8.52
C ALA A 47 2.86 9.36 -9.92
N ILE A 48 1.60 9.71 -10.15
CA ILE A 48 0.92 9.58 -11.44
C ILE A 48 0.46 10.97 -11.92
N PRO A 49 0.23 11.17 -13.22
CA PRO A 49 -0.24 12.44 -13.75
C PRO A 49 -1.62 12.81 -13.20
N GLU A 50 -1.86 14.10 -12.99
CA GLU A 50 -3.20 14.60 -12.72
C GLU A 50 -4.12 14.30 -13.91
N GLY A 51 -5.32 13.78 -13.64
CA GLY A 51 -6.28 13.42 -14.68
C GLY A 51 -6.00 12.11 -15.41
N ALA A 52 -5.07 11.28 -14.91
CA ALA A 52 -4.92 9.92 -15.41
C ALA A 52 -6.27 9.18 -15.38
N THR A 53 -6.69 8.66 -16.53
CA THR A 53 -7.98 7.98 -16.68
C THR A 53 -7.80 6.49 -16.41
N SER A 54 -8.69 5.92 -15.59
CA SER A 54 -8.68 4.48 -15.32
C SER A 54 -8.76 3.67 -16.61
N GLY A 55 -7.90 2.65 -16.73
CA GLY A 55 -7.82 1.78 -17.91
C GLY A 55 -7.11 2.38 -19.12
N GLN A 56 -6.60 3.62 -19.04
CA GLN A 56 -5.77 4.23 -20.08
C GLN A 56 -4.30 4.18 -19.69
N PRO A 57 -3.37 4.05 -20.66
CA PRO A 57 -1.95 4.11 -20.38
C PRO A 57 -1.54 5.51 -19.91
N TYR A 58 -0.65 5.56 -18.93
CA TYR A 58 -0.01 6.78 -18.46
C TYR A 58 1.41 6.44 -18.01
N ASP A 59 2.29 7.44 -18.04
CA ASP A 59 3.62 7.32 -17.44
C ASP A 59 3.53 7.57 -15.94
N ALA A 60 4.23 6.77 -15.16
CA ALA A 60 4.31 6.93 -13.71
C ALA A 60 5.76 7.18 -13.28
N ILE A 61 5.93 7.95 -12.21
CA ILE A 61 7.21 8.13 -11.56
C ILE A 61 7.21 7.24 -10.33
N PHE A 62 8.19 6.36 -10.28
CA PHE A 62 8.37 5.44 -9.17
C PHE A 62 9.72 5.68 -8.48
N GLN A 63 9.69 5.72 -7.15
CA GLN A 63 10.86 5.91 -6.30
C GLN A 63 10.94 4.78 -5.28
N ILE A 64 12.11 4.12 -5.22
CA ILE A 64 12.49 3.22 -4.13
C ILE A 64 13.59 3.89 -3.33
N THR A 65 13.38 4.03 -2.03
CA THR A 65 14.43 4.37 -1.07
C THR A 65 14.59 3.18 -0.13
N ALA A 66 15.75 2.55 -0.14
CA ALA A 66 16.03 1.36 0.67
C ALA A 66 17.30 1.57 1.51
N PRO A 67 17.39 0.95 2.71
CA PRO A 67 18.63 0.86 3.47
C PRO A 67 19.76 0.19 2.67
N ILE A 68 21.02 0.54 2.94
CA ILE A 68 22.16 0.01 2.19
C ILE A 68 22.38 -1.50 2.43
N GLU A 69 21.87 -2.01 3.54
CA GLU A 69 21.92 -3.42 3.92
C GLU A 69 20.93 -4.26 3.09
N VAL A 70 19.92 -3.61 2.50
CA VAL A 70 18.97 -4.24 1.58
C VAL A 70 19.64 -4.31 0.20
N GLY A 71 20.26 -5.45 -0.10
CA GLY A 71 21.02 -5.64 -1.34
C GLY A 71 20.23 -5.44 -2.64
N TRP A 72 18.92 -5.69 -2.63
CA TRP A 72 18.02 -5.35 -3.73
C TRP A 72 16.59 -5.09 -3.23
N ALA A 73 15.85 -4.26 -3.96
CA ALA A 73 14.45 -4.00 -3.74
C ALA A 73 13.72 -3.98 -5.09
N GLY A 74 12.50 -4.52 -5.11
CA GLY A 74 11.66 -4.61 -6.30
C GLY A 74 10.22 -4.21 -6.01
N LEU A 75 9.46 -3.97 -7.07
CA LEU A 75 8.05 -3.62 -7.03
C LEU A 75 7.29 -4.65 -7.89
N ALA A 76 6.07 -4.98 -7.48
CA ALA A 76 5.09 -5.65 -8.34
C ALA A 76 3.84 -4.77 -8.43
N TRP A 77 3.54 -4.23 -9.61
CA TRP A 77 2.51 -3.22 -9.81
C TRP A 77 1.09 -3.71 -9.45
N GLY A 78 0.80 -4.97 -9.75
CA GLY A 78 -0.50 -5.60 -9.43
C GLY A 78 -0.56 -6.33 -8.10
N GLY A 79 0.45 -6.17 -7.23
CA GLY A 79 0.44 -6.72 -5.86
C GLY A 79 0.69 -8.24 -5.75
N ALA A 80 0.94 -8.94 -6.86
CA ALA A 80 1.31 -10.35 -6.87
C ALA A 80 2.60 -10.58 -7.68
N MET A 81 3.39 -11.60 -7.31
CA MET A 81 4.69 -11.85 -7.93
C MET A 81 4.59 -12.29 -9.40
N THR A 82 3.65 -13.16 -9.74
CA THR A 82 3.53 -13.72 -11.10
C THR A 82 2.64 -12.83 -11.96
N TYR A 83 3.03 -12.64 -13.23
CA TYR A 83 2.27 -11.89 -14.24
C TYR A 83 2.04 -10.40 -13.92
N ASN A 84 2.90 -9.81 -13.10
CA ASN A 84 2.88 -8.38 -12.83
C ASN A 84 4.27 -7.78 -13.09
N PRO A 85 4.34 -6.62 -13.76
CA PRO A 85 5.58 -5.86 -13.89
C PRO A 85 6.01 -5.25 -12.56
#